data_AF-A0A440UU91-F1
#
_entry.id   AF-A0A440UU91-F1
#
_cell.length_a   1.000
_cell.length_b   1.000
_cell.length_c   1.000
_cell.angle_alpha   90.00
_cell.angle_beta   90.00
_cell.angle_gamma   90.00
#
_symmetry.space_group_name_H-M   'P 1'
#
loop_
_entity.id
_entity.type
_entity.pdbx_description
1 polymer ?
#
loop_
_entity_poly.entity_id
_entity_poly.type
_entity_poly.pdbx_seq_one_letter_code
_entity_poly.pdbx_strand_id
1 'polypeptide(L)'
;MSLSSAFKEKSFGDLPGWDEDDHLAAFAAFKRSAFHVLTKPYRTGSLGVAFAAFAEAYTEARSVSPANRSEARSFFERHFAPALVAAGG
;
A
#
# COMPACT_ATOMS: atom_id res chain seq x y z
N MET A 1 16.89 -3.03 -8.85
CA MET A 1 15.85 -3.14 -9.89
C MET A 1 15.25 -1.76 -10.09
N SER A 2 14.97 -1.35 -11.32
CA SER A 2 14.24 -0.09 -11.58
C SER A 2 12.75 -0.34 -11.50
N LEU A 3 11.98 0.68 -11.07
CA LEU A 3 10.53 0.66 -11.20
C LEU A 3 10.14 0.59 -12.68
N SER A 4 9.05 -0.14 -12.98
CA SER A 4 8.51 -0.24 -14.33
C SER A 4 8.04 1.12 -14.86
N SER A 5 8.30 1.40 -16.14
CA SER A 5 7.79 2.58 -16.84
C SER A 5 6.27 2.54 -17.07
N ALA A 6 5.60 1.43 -16.74
CA ALA A 6 4.14 1.32 -16.79
C ALA A 6 3.45 2.16 -15.70
N PHE A 7 4.17 2.51 -14.62
CA PHE A 7 3.63 3.35 -13.57
C PHE A 7 3.52 4.81 -14.02
N LYS A 8 2.32 5.37 -13.89
CA LYS A 8 2.05 6.80 -14.03
C LYS A 8 1.59 7.32 -12.68
N GLU A 9 2.36 8.25 -12.10
CA GLU A 9 2.06 8.84 -10.79
C GLU A 9 0.66 9.45 -10.74
N LYS A 10 0.00 9.30 -9.59
CA LYS A 10 -1.33 9.82 -9.28
C LYS A 10 -1.38 10.35 -7.85
N SER A 11 -2.32 11.24 -7.60
CA SER A 11 -2.68 11.67 -6.26
C SER A 11 -3.82 10.81 -5.71
N PHE A 12 -4.02 10.79 -4.39
CA PHE A 12 -5.17 10.10 -3.79
C PHE A 12 -6.52 10.67 -4.26
N GLY A 13 -6.59 11.97 -4.55
CA GLY A 13 -7.78 12.59 -5.12
C GLY A 13 -8.11 12.16 -6.55
N ASP A 14 -7.17 11.52 -7.26
CA ASP A 14 -7.42 10.94 -8.59
C ASP A 14 -8.08 9.56 -8.54
N LEU A 15 -8.17 8.92 -7.36
CA LEU A 15 -8.77 7.60 -7.21
C LEU A 15 -10.28 7.73 -6.98
N PRO A 16 -11.13 7.27 -7.91
CA PRO A 16 -12.57 7.33 -7.73
C PRO A 16 -13.01 6.52 -6.51
N GLY A 17 -13.74 7.16 -5.60
CA GLY A 17 -14.27 6.53 -4.39
C GLY A 17 -13.26 6.37 -3.25
N TRP A 18 -12.07 6.98 -3.35
CA TRP A 18 -11.06 6.90 -2.29
C TRP A 18 -11.64 7.33 -0.95
N ASP A 19 -12.22 8.52 -0.85
CA ASP A 19 -12.70 9.08 0.42
C ASP A 19 -13.83 8.26 1.08
N GLU A 20 -14.63 7.57 0.26
CA GLU A 20 -15.77 6.76 0.72
C GLU A 20 -15.41 5.32 1.09
N ASP A 21 -14.22 4.85 0.71
CA ASP A 21 -13.82 3.44 0.87
C ASP A 21 -13.70 3.00 2.35
N ASP A 22 -13.84 1.69 2.58
CA ASP A 22 -13.64 1.08 3.89
C ASP A 22 -12.15 0.84 4.18
N HIS A 23 -11.46 1.92 4.51
CA HIS A 23 -10.06 1.88 4.87
C HIS A 23 -9.76 1.06 6.12
N LEU A 24 -10.72 0.86 7.03
CA LEU A 24 -10.52 -0.01 8.19
C LEU A 24 -10.40 -1.46 7.77
N ALA A 25 -11.29 -1.92 6.88
CA ALA A 25 -11.20 -3.25 6.29
C ALA A 25 -9.90 -3.43 5.50
N ALA A 26 -9.51 -2.43 4.70
CA ALA A 26 -8.25 -2.43 3.96
C ALA A 26 -7.03 -2.49 4.89
N PHE A 27 -6.99 -1.69 5.96
CA PHE A 27 -5.90 -1.71 6.94
C PHE A 27 -5.83 -3.06 7.67
N ALA A 28 -6.96 -3.64 8.06
CA ALA A 28 -7.00 -4.95 8.69
C ALA A 28 -6.43 -6.03 7.76
N ALA A 29 -6.69 -5.95 6.44
CA ALA A 29 -6.08 -6.82 5.46
C ALA A 29 -4.56 -6.60 5.32
N PHE A 30 -4.12 -5.35 5.23
CA PHE A 30 -2.70 -5.00 5.15
C PHE A 30 -1.92 -5.47 6.40
N LYS A 31 -2.49 -5.30 7.60
CA LYS A 31 -1.91 -5.76 8.86
C LYS A 31 -1.66 -7.27 8.88
N ARG A 32 -2.59 -8.08 8.33
CA ARG A 32 -2.38 -9.53 8.19
C ARG A 32 -1.15 -9.83 7.33
N SER A 33 -0.98 -9.12 6.21
CA SER A 33 0.22 -9.24 5.36
C SER A 33 1.49 -8.83 6.13
N ALA A 34 1.44 -7.75 6.91
CA ALA A 34 2.57 -7.27 7.71
C ALA A 34 3.08 -8.30 8.74
N PHE A 35 2.21 -9.15 9.27
CA PHE A 35 2.61 -10.29 10.10
C PHE A 35 3.06 -11.50 9.27
N HIS A 36 2.38 -11.80 8.16
CA HIS A 36 2.71 -12.94 7.31
C HIS A 36 4.12 -12.87 6.73
N VAL A 37 4.59 -11.68 6.36
CA VAL A 37 5.92 -11.51 5.74
C VAL A 37 7.08 -11.87 6.65
N LEU A 38 6.86 -11.95 7.97
CA LEU A 38 7.87 -12.40 8.94
C LEU A 38 8.13 -13.91 8.84
N THR A 39 7.15 -14.68 8.35
CA THR A 39 7.31 -16.13 8.12
C THR A 39 7.75 -16.43 6.69
N LYS A 40 7.22 -15.68 5.72
CA LYS A 40 7.53 -15.86 4.30
C LYS A 40 7.56 -14.52 3.56
N PRO A 41 8.75 -13.95 3.31
CA PRO A 41 8.88 -12.73 2.53
C PRO A 41 8.36 -12.90 1.09
N TYR A 42 7.74 -11.85 0.55
CA TYR A 42 7.31 -11.83 -0.85
C TYR A 42 8.48 -11.58 -1.80
N ARG A 43 8.41 -12.17 -2.99
CA ARG A 43 9.37 -11.88 -4.07
C ARG A 43 9.03 -10.53 -4.71
N THR A 44 10.05 -9.82 -5.16
CA THR A 44 9.87 -8.62 -5.98
C THR A 44 9.36 -9.03 -7.35
N GLY A 45 8.18 -8.54 -7.74
CA GLY A 45 7.55 -8.83 -9.03
C GLY A 45 8.19 -8.05 -10.18
N SER A 46 7.78 -8.37 -11.42
CA SER A 46 8.28 -7.74 -12.64
C SER A 46 8.04 -6.23 -12.74
N LEU A 47 7.11 -5.68 -11.94
CA LEU A 47 6.88 -4.24 -11.84
C LEU A 47 7.98 -3.49 -11.08
N GLY A 48 8.88 -4.20 -10.39
CA GLY A 48 10.06 -3.60 -9.75
C GLY A 48 9.83 -2.97 -8.37
N VAL A 49 8.64 -3.09 -7.80
CA VAL A 49 8.36 -2.63 -6.42
C VAL A 49 9.06 -3.55 -5.43
N ALA A 50 10.16 -3.09 -4.86
CA ALA A 50 10.99 -3.88 -3.96
C ALA A 50 10.22 -4.21 -2.67
N PHE A 51 10.34 -5.45 -2.19
CA PHE A 51 9.75 -5.85 -0.91
C PHE A 51 10.19 -4.96 0.27
N ALA A 52 11.45 -4.52 0.26
CA ALA A 52 12.00 -3.64 1.30
C ALA A 52 11.32 -2.25 1.35
N ALA A 53 10.68 -1.80 0.26
CA ALA A 53 9.97 -0.52 0.23
C ALA A 53 8.77 -0.47 1.19
N PHE A 54 8.25 -1.63 1.62
CA PHE A 54 7.13 -1.72 2.56
C PHE A 54 7.56 -1.79 4.04
N ALA A 55 8.87 -1.73 4.34
CA ALA A 55 9.38 -2.03 5.68
C ALA A 55 8.81 -1.10 6.78
N GLU A 56 8.71 0.20 6.51
CA GLU A 56 8.17 1.19 7.44
C GLU A 56 6.66 0.99 7.64
N ALA A 57 5.91 0.88 6.54
CA ALA A 57 4.46 0.62 6.57
C ALA A 57 4.12 -0.66 7.33
N TYR A 58 4.88 -1.75 7.13
CA TYR A 58 4.68 -2.99 7.87
C TYR A 58 5.01 -2.85 9.35
N THR A 59 6.03 -2.08 9.70
CA THR A 59 6.41 -1.84 11.09
C THR A 59 5.31 -1.08 11.82
N GLU A 60 4.82 0.01 11.24
CA GLU A 60 3.72 0.77 11.81
C GLU A 60 2.46 -0.09 11.91
N ALA A 61 2.07 -0.77 10.83
CA ALA A 61 0.85 -1.60 10.80
C ALA A 61 0.83 -2.72 11.86
N ARG A 62 2.00 -3.28 12.22
CA ARG A 62 2.11 -4.25 13.32
C ARG A 62 1.89 -3.63 14.69
N SER A 63 2.26 -2.36 14.87
CA SER A 63 2.23 -1.65 16.15
C SER A 63 0.94 -0.87 16.43
N VAL A 64 0.22 -0.42 15.39
CA VAL A 64 -0.96 0.43 15.53
C VAL A 64 -2.26 -0.29 15.21
N SER A 65 -3.36 0.27 15.71
CA SER A 65 -4.73 -0.13 15.37
C SER A 65 -5.56 1.16 15.21
N PRO A 66 -5.78 1.63 13.97
CA PRO A 66 -6.60 2.82 13.70
C PRO A 66 -8.00 2.67 14.27
N ALA A 67 -8.52 3.72 14.91
CA ALA A 67 -9.82 3.70 15.57
C ALA A 67 -10.99 3.96 14.61
N ASN A 68 -10.71 4.58 13.46
CA ASN A 68 -11.72 5.00 12.49
C ASN A 68 -11.18 5.01 11.06
N ARG A 69 -12.09 5.19 10.09
CA ARG A 69 -11.76 5.25 8.65
C ARG A 69 -10.77 6.36 8.30
N SER A 70 -10.83 7.52 8.96
CA SER A 70 -9.94 8.65 8.67
C SER A 70 -8.49 8.35 9.07
N GLU A 71 -8.27 7.75 10.25
CA GLU A 71 -6.94 7.33 10.69
C GLU A 71 -6.36 6.23 9.78
N ALA A 72 -7.19 5.27 9.38
CA ALA A 72 -6.78 4.20 8.46
C ALA A 72 -6.47 4.74 7.06
N ARG A 73 -7.28 5.68 6.54
CA ARG A 73 -6.98 6.39 5.29
C ARG A 73 -5.66 7.14 5.38
N SER A 74 -5.48 7.90 6.45
CA SER A 74 -4.25 8.66 6.69
C SER A 74 -3.02 7.75 6.70
N PHE A 75 -3.12 6.53 7.24
CA PHE A 75 -2.02 5.56 7.17
C PHE A 75 -1.59 5.28 5.73
N PHE A 76 -2.55 5.02 4.83
CA PHE A 76 -2.21 4.79 3.43
C PHE A 76 -1.63 6.04 2.78
N GLU A 77 -2.19 7.21 3.06
CA GLU A 77 -1.74 8.48 2.48
C GLU A 77 -0.32 8.89 2.89
N ARG A 78 0.12 8.51 4.09
CA ARG A 78 1.49 8.77 4.56
C ARG A 78 2.52 7.80 3.99
N HIS A 79 2.13 6.53 3.80
CA HIS A 79 3.06 5.44 3.49
C HIS A 79 3.14 5.09 2.00
N PHE A 80 2.15 5.51 1.20
CA PHE A 80 2.03 5.07 -0.19
C PHE A 80 1.82 6.25 -1.14
N ALA A 81 2.34 6.11 -2.35
CA ALA A 81 2.05 6.98 -3.48
C ALA A 81 1.20 6.20 -4.50
N PRO A 82 0.01 6.68 -4.88
CA PRO A 82 -0.78 6.04 -5.91
C PRO A 82 -0.10 6.12 -7.28
N ALA A 83 -0.25 5.05 -8.06
CA ALA A 83 0.17 5.03 -9.44
C ALA A 83 -0.83 4.25 -10.28
N LEU A 84 -1.21 4.82 -11.42
CA LEU A 84 -1.94 4.11 -12.46
C LEU A 84 -0.97 3.15 -13.17
N VAL A 85 -1.32 1.88 -13.22
CA VAL A 85 -0.61 0.88 -14.03
C VAL A 85 -1.20 0.90 -15.43
N ALA A 86 -0.48 1.46 -16.39
CA ALA A 86 -0.89 1.39 -17.79
C ALA A 86 -0.75 -0.04 -18.31
N ALA A 87 -1.74 -0.52 -19.07
CA ALA A 87 -1.57 -1.75 -19.83
C ALA A 87 -0.37 -1.57 -20.78
N GLY A 88 0.51 -2.57 -20.85
CA GLY A 88 1.54 -2.61 -21.87
C GLY A 88 0.87 -2.60 -23.24
N GLY A 89 1.31 -1.72 -24.13
CA GLY A 89 0.95 -1.76 -25.55
C GLY A 89 1.53 -2.99 -26.24
#